data_AF-A0A1G1P7M3-F1
#
_entry.id   AF-A0A1G1P7M3-F1
#
_cell.length_a   1.000
_cell.length_b   1.000
_cell.length_c   1.000
_cell.angle_alpha   90.00
_cell.angle_beta   90.00
_cell.angle_gamma   90.00
#
_symmetry.space_group_name_H-M   'P 1'
#
loop_
_entity.id
_entity.type
_entity.pdbx_description
1 polymer ?
#
loop_
_entity_poly.entity_id
_entity_poly.type
_entity_poly.pdbx_seq_one_letter_code
_entity_poly.pdbx_strand_id
1 'polypeptide(L)'
;MKEEDKKMLLSDKRVIEEINRHRWIESEKAGHDIGFERASCDWLDRFSNAWMEYHMPKRKTSASCWSEPKTTAGKKIQAAKR
;
A
#
# COMPACT_ATOMS: atom_id res chain seq x y z
N MET A 1 -1.54 -13.15 -3.14
CA MET A 1 -1.72 -13.37 -1.69
C MET A 1 -2.39 -14.72 -1.51
N LYS A 2 -2.02 -15.54 -0.53
CA LYS A 2 -2.74 -16.81 -0.31
C LYS A 2 -4.05 -16.52 0.43
N GLU A 3 -5.05 -17.37 0.23
CA GLU A 3 -6.34 -17.26 0.94
C GLU A 3 -6.19 -17.33 2.47
N GLU A 4 -5.13 -18.00 2.93
CA GLU A 4 -4.78 -18.11 4.34
C GLU A 4 -4.34 -16.77 4.94
N ASP A 5 -3.56 -15.97 4.21
CA ASP A 5 -3.13 -14.64 4.65
C ASP A 5 -4.34 -13.71 4.82
N LYS A 6 -5.31 -13.80 3.90
CA LYS A 6 -6.57 -13.04 3.97
C LYS A 6 -7.38 -13.43 5.21
N LYS A 7 -7.46 -14.73 5.52
CA LYS A 7 -8.12 -15.23 6.73
C LYS A 7 -7.42 -14.80 8.02
N MET A 8 -6.09 -14.80 8.04
CA MET A 8 -5.33 -14.32 9.19
C MET A 8 -5.60 -12.83 9.42
N LEU A 9 -5.56 -12.02 8.37
CA LEU A 9 -5.86 -10.59 8.46
C LEU A 9 -7.30 -10.35 8.94
N LEU A 10 -8.29 -11.05 8.41
CA LEU A 10 -9.67 -10.91 8.89
C LEU A 10 -9.93 -11.46 10.30
N SER A 11 -9.01 -12.25 10.86
CA SER A 11 -9.10 -12.72 12.24
C SER A 11 -8.56 -11.69 13.24
N ASP A 12 -7.69 -10.78 12.78
CA ASP A 12 -7.09 -9.74 13.59
C ASP A 12 -8.06 -8.59 13.85
N LYS A 13 -8.35 -8.29 15.12
CA LYS A 13 -9.30 -7.23 15.51
C LYS A 13 -8.93 -5.86 14.91
N ARG A 14 -7.64 -5.56 14.81
CA ARG A 14 -7.13 -4.27 14.27
C ARG A 14 -7.53 -4.08 12.81
N VAL A 15 -7.43 -5.15 12.02
CA VAL A 15 -7.80 -5.16 10.60
C VAL A 15 -9.31 -5.02 10.46
N ILE A 16 -10.09 -5.70 11.30
CA ILE A 16 -11.56 -5.59 11.30
C ILE A 16 -12.02 -4.15 11.55
N GLU A 17 -11.38 -3.44 12.48
CA GLU A 17 -11.67 -2.02 12.74
C GLU A 17 -11.39 -1.16 11.50
N GLU A 18 -10.29 -1.41 10.80
CA GLU A 18 -9.93 -0.69 9.58
C GLU A 18 -10.91 -0.98 8.44
N ILE A 19 -11.32 -2.24 8.28
CA ILE A 19 -12.35 -2.64 7.30
C ILE A 19 -13.68 -1.96 7.63
N ASN A 20 -14.05 -1.84 8.91
CA ASN A 20 -15.28 -1.14 9.30
C ASN A 20 -15.24 0.35 8.99
N ARG A 21 -14.09 1.02 9.17
CA ARG A 21 -13.91 2.42 8.76
C ARG A 21 -14.00 2.58 7.24
N HIS A 22 -13.34 1.69 6.49
CA HIS A 22 -13.39 1.68 5.03
C HIS A 22 -14.81 1.49 4.52
N ARG A 23 -15.52 0.51 5.10
CA ARG A 23 -16.94 0.27 4.82
C ARG A 23 -17.77 1.53 5.05
N TRP A 24 -17.58 2.22 6.18
CA TRP A 24 -18.34 3.42 6.50
C TRP A 24 -18.15 4.50 5.43
N ILE A 25 -16.91 4.78 5.02
CA ILE A 25 -16.60 5.80 4.00
C ILE A 25 -17.23 5.44 2.65
N GLU A 26 -17.15 4.18 2.25
CA GLU A 26 -17.78 3.72 1.01
C GLU A 26 -19.31 3.75 1.09
N SER A 27 -19.91 3.42 2.23
CA SER A 27 -21.35 3.52 2.43
C SER A 27 -21.83 4.99 2.34
N GLU A 28 -21.07 5.93 2.91
CA GLU A 28 -21.33 7.37 2.77
C GLU A 28 -21.25 7.82 1.30
N LYS A 29 -20.29 7.29 0.55
CA LYS A 29 -20.08 7.64 -0.85
C LYS A 29 -21.11 7.00 -1.80
N ALA A 30 -21.51 5.76 -1.51
CA ALA A 30 -22.47 5.01 -2.31
C ALA A 30 -23.93 5.40 -2.01
N GLY A 31 -24.17 6.01 -0.85
CA GLY A 31 -25.52 6.34 -0.38
C GLY A 31 -26.35 5.12 0.03
N HIS A 32 -25.72 3.96 0.16
CA HIS A 32 -26.30 2.73 0.67
C HIS A 32 -25.22 1.89 1.37
N ASP A 33 -25.62 0.99 2.28
CA ASP A 33 -24.66 0.06 2.87
C ASP A 33 -24.15 -0.91 1.80
N ILE A 34 -22.85 -0.86 1.52
CA ILE A 34 -22.17 -1.78 0.59
C ILE A 34 -21.92 -3.17 1.20
N GLY A 35 -22.04 -3.31 2.52
CA GLY A 35 -21.85 -4.57 3.23
C GLY A 35 -20.39 -4.89 3.58
N PHE A 36 -20.22 -5.79 4.55
CA PHE A 36 -18.91 -6.15 5.09
C PHE A 36 -18.05 -6.94 4.09
N GLU A 37 -18.64 -7.89 3.35
CA GLU A 37 -17.89 -8.68 2.37
C GLU A 37 -17.27 -7.80 1.27
N ARG A 38 -18.04 -6.88 0.70
CA ARG A 38 -17.56 -5.98 -0.35
C ARG A 38 -16.44 -5.07 0.15
N ALA A 39 -16.64 -4.45 1.32
CA ALA A 39 -15.64 -3.60 1.94
C ALA A 39 -14.36 -4.36 2.31
N SER A 40 -14.50 -5.57 2.87
CA SER A 40 -13.36 -6.42 3.22
C SER A 40 -12.58 -6.85 1.99
N CYS A 41 -13.25 -7.18 0.88
CA CYS A 41 -12.59 -7.55 -0.37
C CYS A 41 -11.79 -6.37 -0.96
N ASP A 42 -12.38 -5.17 -1.03
CA ASP A 42 -11.69 -3.97 -1.52
C ASP A 42 -10.53 -3.55 -0.60
N TRP A 43 -10.73 -3.66 0.72
CA TRP A 43 -9.68 -3.37 1.69
C TRP A 43 -8.51 -4.37 1.58
N LEU A 44 -8.82 -5.66 1.39
CA LEU A 44 -7.83 -6.70 1.20
C LEU A 44 -7.04 -6.51 -0.10
N ASP A 45 -7.61 -5.91 -1.14
CA ASP A 45 -6.88 -5.64 -2.39
C ASP A 45 -5.94 -4.44 -2.25
N ARG A 46 -6.39 -3.37 -1.60
CA ARG A 46 -5.68 -2.08 -1.58
C ARG A 46 -4.76 -1.86 -0.38
N PHE A 47 -5.16 -2.30 0.80
CA PHE A 47 -4.50 -1.97 2.07
C PHE A 47 -3.72 -3.13 2.69
N SER A 48 -4.09 -4.38 2.38
CA SER A 48 -3.49 -5.56 3.00
C SER A 48 -1.98 -5.66 2.81
N ASN A 49 -1.47 -5.25 1.63
CA ASN A 49 -0.04 -5.32 1.33
C ASN A 49 0.75 -4.36 2.21
N ALA A 50 0.30 -3.09 2.30
CA ALA A 50 0.91 -2.09 3.16
C ALA A 50 0.82 -2.48 4.65
N TRP A 51 -0.31 -3.07 5.07
CA TRP A 51 -0.50 -3.57 6.42
C TRP A 51 0.50 -4.67 6.79
N MET A 52 0.66 -5.66 5.90
CA MET A 52 1.65 -6.71 6.07
C MET A 52 3.07 -6.13 6.06
N GLU A 53 3.42 -5.20 5.18
CA GLU A 53 4.77 -4.62 5.17
C GLU A 53 5.11 -3.88 6.45
N TYR A 54 4.13 -3.20 7.06
CA TYR A 54 4.33 -2.46 8.30
C TYR A 54 4.39 -3.38 9.53
N HIS A 55 3.50 -4.37 9.61
CA HIS A 55 3.39 -5.23 10.79
C HIS A 55 4.21 -6.52 10.72
N MET A 56 4.43 -7.06 9.52
CA MET A 56 5.35 -8.15 9.27
C MET A 56 6.60 -7.57 8.62
N PRO A 57 7.66 -7.30 9.39
CA PRO A 57 8.93 -6.92 8.79
C PRO A 57 9.38 -8.09 7.92
N LYS A 58 9.14 -8.01 6.61
CA LYS A 58 9.83 -8.87 5.66
C LYS A 58 11.29 -8.57 5.90
N ARG A 59 12.04 -9.57 6.36
CA ARG A 59 13.51 -9.48 6.43
C ARG A 59 13.92 -8.90 5.09
N LYS A 60 14.44 -7.67 5.11
CA LYS A 60 14.83 -6.95 3.89
C LYS A 60 15.57 -7.96 3.05
N THR A 61 15.02 -8.34 1.90
CA THR A 61 15.84 -8.99 0.89
C THR A 61 16.83 -7.89 0.55
N SER A 62 18.03 -7.99 1.10
CA SER A 62 19.15 -7.11 0.83
C SER A 62 19.57 -7.33 -0.62
N ALA A 63 18.76 -6.88 -1.56
CA ALA A 63 18.98 -6.97 -2.99
C ALA A 63 17.94 -6.12 -3.74
N SER A 64 18.00 -4.81 -3.54
CA SER A 64 17.77 -3.87 -4.64
C SER A 64 18.63 -2.65 -4.38
N CYS A 65 19.93 -2.85 -4.61
CA CYS A 65 20.68 -1.87 -5.36
C CYS A 65 19.96 -1.64 -6.71
N TRP A 66 19.94 -0.39 -7.19
CA TRP A 66 19.38 0.04 -8.47
C TRP A 66 17.86 0.21 -8.56
N SER A 67 17.41 1.44 -8.35
CA SER A 67 16.71 2.20 -9.41
C SER A 67 16.71 3.70 -9.07
N GLU A 68 17.63 4.39 -9.71
CA GLU A 68 17.89 5.83 -9.63
C GLU A 68 16.94 6.55 -10.61
N PRO A 69 16.06 7.47 -10.17
CA PRO A 69 15.37 8.37 -11.09
C PRO A 69 16.28 9.54 -11.47
N LYS A 70 16.44 9.68 -12.79
CA LYS A 70 17.30 10.60 -13.52
C LYS A 70 17.06 12.06 -13.15
N THR A 71 18.13 12.80 -12.84
CA THR A 71 18.15 14.26 -12.99
C THR A 71 19.05 14.63 -14.16
N THR A 72 18.41 14.82 -15.31
CA THR A 72 19.02 15.50 -16.46
C THR A 72 19.13 16.98 -16.12
N ALA A 73 20.30 17.47 -15.72
CA ALA A 73 20.55 18.89 -15.53
C ALA A 73 21.86 19.33 -16.21
N GLY A 74 21.72 20.24 -17.18
CA GLY A 74 22.69 21.32 -17.37
C GLY A 74 23.84 21.09 -18.36
N LYS A 75 23.63 21.53 -19.59
CA LYS A 75 24.63 21.78 -20.63
C LYS A 75 25.30 23.15 -20.41
N LYS A 76 26.63 23.22 -20.64
CA LYS A 76 27.54 24.40 -20.82
C LYS A 76 27.93 25.13 -19.51
N ILE A 77 29.15 25.65 -19.32
CA ILE A 77 29.93 26.53 -20.23
C ILE A 77 31.44 26.35 -20.02
N GLN A 78 32.20 26.38 -21.12
CA GLN A 78 33.66 26.50 -21.17
C GLN A 78 34.12 27.83 -20.59
N ALA A 79 35.23 27.82 -19.85
CA ALA A 79 36.05 29.02 -19.66
C ALA A 79 37.53 28.63 -19.75
N ALA A 80 38.02 28.55 -20.98
CA ALA A 80 39.44 28.78 -21.25
C ALA A 80 39.65 30.29 -21.28
N LYS A 81 40.49 30.84 -20.38
CA LYS A 81 41.24 32.05 -20.71
C LYS A 81 42.45 32.23 -19.78
N ARG A 82 43.60 32.00 -20.40
CA ARG A 82 44.94 32.59 -20.19
C ARG A 82 45.69 32.27 -18.91
#